data_AF-A0A293ME99-F1
#
_entry.id   AF-A0A293ME99-F1
#
_cell.length_a   1.000
_cell.length_b   1.000
_cell.length_c   1.000
_cell.angle_alpha   90.00
_cell.angle_beta   90.00
_cell.angle_gamma   90.00
#
_symmetry.space_group_name_H-M   'P 1'
#
loop_
_entity.id
_entity.type
_entity.pdbx_description
1 polymer ?
#
loop_
_entity_poly.entity_id
_entity_poly.type
_entity_poly.pdbx_seq_one_letter_code
_entity_poly.pdbx_strand_id
1 'polypeptide(L)'
;MHEMTVGIQEKYTPDNDNGLAEVWDHIHSKFECCGVQSYRDWHQIAAWPKNDWVPHSCCLEEFSNNTACGQAGNPDFLHQGGCYKKLHMWIMKRLYIVGIICMSFAFVQLFGLISAMVLLCTASVPTSRRLLQEAPHVDYEAALHCWYHLHELCICAAVWPHLRNGLAMHCQ
;
A
#
# COMPACT_ATOMS: atom_id res chain seq x y z
N MET A 1 -4.31 16.97 -1.30
CA MET A 1 -3.30 17.73 -2.06
C MET A 1 -2.51 18.62 -1.11
N HIS A 2 -3.15 19.61 -0.47
CA HIS A 2 -2.48 20.55 0.45
C HIS A 2 -1.70 19.86 1.58
N GLU A 3 -2.31 18.87 2.25
CA GLU A 3 -1.63 18.07 3.29
C GLU A 3 -0.31 17.43 2.81
N MET A 4 -0.26 16.95 1.57
CA MET A 4 0.94 16.32 1.02
C MET A 4 2.01 17.36 0.72
N THR A 5 1.62 18.54 0.23
CA THR A 5 2.53 19.65 -0.03
C THR A 5 3.14 20.16 1.28
N VAL A 6 2.34 20.31 2.34
CA VAL A 6 2.83 20.69 3.68
C VAL A 6 3.81 19.66 4.22
N GLY A 7 3.55 18.37 4.00
CA GLY A 7 4.46 17.29 4.39
C GLY A 7 5.85 17.43 3.76
N ILE A 8 5.93 17.79 2.48
CA ILE A 8 7.20 18.06 1.81
C ILE A 8 7.85 19.34 2.35
N GLN A 9 7.07 20.42 2.48
CA GLN A 9 7.59 21.73 2.85
C GLN A 9 8.18 21.77 4.26
N GLU A 10 7.52 21.12 5.22
CA GLU A 10 7.87 21.22 6.65
C GLU A 10 8.66 20.02 7.18
N LYS A 11 8.44 18.82 6.63
CA LYS A 11 8.93 17.57 7.22
C LYS A 11 9.96 16.84 6.38
N TYR A 12 10.16 17.23 5.12
CA TYR A 12 11.18 16.59 4.30
C TYR A 12 12.58 16.93 4.81
N THR A 13 13.45 15.93 4.85
CA THR A 13 14.86 16.12 5.18
C THR A 13 15.65 15.07 4.40
N PRO A 14 16.64 15.46 3.58
CA PRO A 14 17.33 14.54 2.67
C PRO A 14 18.17 13.49 3.42
N ASP A 15 18.73 13.82 4.57
CA ASP A 15 19.65 12.95 5.32
C ASP A 15 19.01 12.32 6.58
N ASN A 16 17.68 12.34 6.71
CA ASN A 16 17.00 11.85 7.91
C ASN A 16 16.47 10.42 7.73
N ASP A 17 16.68 9.58 8.74
CA ASP A 17 16.17 8.19 8.82
C ASP A 17 14.65 8.11 9.07
N ASN A 18 13.91 9.20 8.90
CA ASN A 18 12.44 9.19 9.05
C ASN A 18 11.72 8.44 7.92
N GLY A 19 12.47 7.91 6.94
CA GLY A 19 11.95 7.16 5.79
C GLY A 19 11.16 8.01 4.80
N LEU A 20 10.95 9.30 5.07
CA LEU A 20 10.15 10.17 4.21
C LEU A 20 10.88 10.45 2.89
N ALA A 21 12.21 10.66 2.95
CA ALA A 21 13.03 10.82 1.76
C ALA A 21 12.97 9.57 0.87
N GLU A 22 13.19 8.39 1.44
CA GLU A 22 13.11 7.09 0.75
C GLU A 22 11.74 6.88 0.08
N VAL A 23 10.64 7.19 0.78
CA VAL A 23 9.29 7.08 0.23
C VAL A 23 9.10 8.02 -0.97
N TRP A 24 9.55 9.27 -0.87
CA TRP A 24 9.47 10.21 -1.98
C TRP A 24 10.36 9.79 -3.16
N ASP A 25 11.56 9.28 -2.89
CA ASP A 25 12.48 8.79 -3.92
C ASP A 25 11.90 7.60 -4.67
N HIS A 26 11.24 6.69 -3.94
CA HIS A 26 10.51 5.59 -4.55
C HIS A 26 9.33 6.08 -5.39
N ILE A 27 8.54 7.05 -4.88
CA ILE A 27 7.39 7.61 -5.62
C ILE A 27 7.86 8.28 -6.92
N HIS A 28 8.88 9.14 -6.85
CA HIS A 28 9.39 9.84 -8.03
C HIS A 28 9.91 8.86 -9.07
N SER A 29 10.72 7.88 -8.66
CA SER A 29 11.28 6.86 -9.56
C SER A 29 10.21 5.93 -10.13
N LYS A 30 9.23 5.50 -9.31
CA LYS A 30 8.21 4.54 -9.74
C LYS A 30 7.19 5.16 -10.70
N PHE A 31 6.89 6.43 -10.52
CA PHE A 31 5.86 7.13 -11.28
C PHE A 31 6.43 8.16 -12.26
N GLU A 32 7.74 8.36 -12.34
CA GLU A 32 8.40 9.31 -13.26
C GLU A 32 7.76 10.71 -13.12
N CYS A 33 7.73 11.22 -11.89
CA CYS A 33 7.05 12.46 -11.51
C CYS A 33 7.90 13.25 -10.52
N CYS A 34 7.64 14.55 -10.38
CA CYS A 34 8.32 15.37 -9.39
C CYS A 34 7.34 16.26 -8.63
N GLY A 35 7.39 16.17 -7.30
CA GLY A 35 6.53 16.93 -6.39
C GLY A 35 5.08 16.43 -6.37
N VAL A 36 4.22 17.12 -5.62
CA VAL A 36 2.82 16.70 -5.45
C VAL A 36 2.03 17.05 -6.70
N GLN A 37 2.06 18.32 -7.10
CA GLN A 37 1.44 18.89 -8.29
C GLN A 37 2.46 19.24 -9.35
N SER A 38 3.64 19.71 -8.93
CA SER A 38 4.70 20.16 -9.81
C SER A 38 6.03 20.13 -9.07
N TYR A 39 7.13 20.09 -9.82
CA TYR A 39 8.49 20.19 -9.28
C TYR A 39 8.69 21.43 -8.39
N ARG A 40 7.92 22.50 -8.64
CA ARG A 40 7.96 23.75 -7.85
C ARG A 40 7.56 23.57 -6.39
N ASP A 41 6.88 22.47 -6.04
CA ASP A 41 6.52 22.17 -4.65
C ASP A 41 7.76 21.97 -3.76
N TRP A 42 8.92 21.70 -4.36
CA TRP A 42 10.21 21.57 -3.69
C TRP A 42 10.98 22.89 -3.53
N HIS A 43 10.52 23.98 -4.14
CA HIS A 43 11.23 25.25 -4.04
C HIS A 43 11.03 25.86 -2.66
N GLN A 44 12.10 26.39 -2.08
CA GLN A 44 12.06 27.15 -0.81
C GLN A 44 11.45 26.38 0.38
N ILE A 45 11.59 25.05 0.42
CA ILE A 45 11.15 24.23 1.56
C ILE A 45 12.06 24.38 2.78
N ALA A 46 11.63 23.90 3.95
CA ALA A 46 12.40 23.99 5.19
C ALA A 46 13.80 23.37 5.10
N ALA A 47 13.98 22.34 4.26
CA ALA A 47 15.28 21.70 4.01
C ALA A 47 16.26 22.60 3.22
N TRP A 48 15.77 23.51 2.37
CA TRP A 48 16.59 24.42 1.58
C TRP A 48 15.84 25.73 1.26
N PRO A 49 15.63 26.61 2.26
CA PRO A 49 14.70 27.73 2.15
C PRO A 49 15.10 28.83 1.15
N LYS A 50 16.35 28.84 0.70
CA LYS A 50 16.91 29.85 -0.20
C LYS A 50 17.21 29.33 -1.61
N ASN A 51 16.90 28.06 -1.86
CA ASN A 51 17.27 27.39 -3.09
C ASN A 51 16.03 26.80 -3.75
N ASP A 52 16.07 26.78 -5.07
CA ASP A 52 15.07 26.11 -5.90
C ASP A 52 15.60 24.71 -6.27
N TRP A 53 15.96 23.94 -5.25
CA TRP A 53 16.49 22.59 -5.41
C TRP A 53 15.35 21.57 -5.42
N VAL A 54 15.62 20.46 -6.10
CA VAL A 54 14.75 19.28 -6.11
C VAL A 54 15.55 18.04 -5.73
N PRO A 55 14.91 17.00 -5.15
CA PRO A 55 15.57 15.73 -4.89
C PRO A 55 16.11 15.10 -6.17
N HIS A 56 17.19 14.31 -6.05
CA HIS A 56 17.82 13.66 -7.19
C HIS A 56 16.91 12.66 -7.90
N SER A 57 15.99 12.04 -7.17
CA SER A 57 14.96 11.14 -7.71
C SER A 57 13.96 11.82 -8.67
N CYS A 58 13.88 13.15 -8.69
CA CYS A 58 13.08 13.91 -9.66
C CYS A 58 13.73 14.03 -11.05
N CYS A 59 14.99 13.64 -11.19
CA CYS A 59 15.73 13.72 -12.44
C CYS A 59 15.30 12.65 -13.42
N LEU A 60 15.25 13.00 -14.71
CA LEU A 60 15.06 12.05 -15.79
C LEU A 60 16.20 11.03 -15.79
N GLU A 61 15.91 9.78 -16.16
CA GLU A 61 16.91 8.70 -16.17
C GLU A 61 18.18 9.05 -16.98
N GLU A 62 18.02 9.76 -18.11
CA GLU A 62 19.13 10.23 -18.95
C GLU A 62 20.09 11.19 -18.22
N PHE A 63 19.57 11.97 -17.27
CA PHE A 63 20.32 12.96 -16.49
C PHE A 63 20.53 12.54 -15.03
N SER A 64 20.10 11.33 -14.64
CA SER A 64 20.25 10.81 -13.27
C SER A 64 21.73 10.65 -12.90
N ASN A 65 22.62 10.31 -13.84
CA ASN A 65 24.06 10.24 -13.56
C ASN A 65 24.74 11.62 -13.42
N ASN A 66 24.01 12.70 -13.70
CA ASN A 66 24.51 14.06 -13.51
C ASN A 66 24.20 14.51 -12.07
N THR A 67 25.25 14.57 -11.24
CA THR A 67 25.16 15.00 -9.84
C THR A 67 24.58 16.40 -9.65
N ALA A 68 24.53 17.22 -10.71
CA ALA A 68 23.99 18.57 -10.66
C ALA A 68 22.52 18.69 -11.08
N CYS A 69 21.83 17.65 -11.55
CA CYS A 69 20.48 17.79 -12.12
C CYS A 69 19.48 18.45 -11.14
N GLY A 70 19.48 18.04 -9.86
CA GLY A 70 18.59 18.60 -8.85
C GLY A 70 18.93 20.03 -8.39
N GLN A 71 20.14 20.51 -8.70
CA GLN A 71 20.63 21.84 -8.30
C GLN A 71 20.75 22.82 -9.48
N ALA A 72 20.81 22.30 -10.72
CA ALA A 72 20.95 23.09 -11.94
C ALA A 72 19.73 23.96 -12.24
N GLY A 73 18.57 23.65 -11.65
CA GLY A 73 17.34 24.42 -11.81
C GLY A 73 16.78 24.42 -13.23
N ASN A 74 17.27 23.52 -14.11
CA ASN A 74 16.77 23.41 -15.47
C ASN A 74 15.55 22.47 -15.53
N PRO A 75 14.34 22.98 -15.84
CA PRO A 75 13.13 22.15 -15.92
C PRO A 75 13.14 21.10 -17.05
N ASP A 76 14.08 21.18 -17.99
CA ASP A 76 14.23 20.20 -19.08
C ASP A 76 14.84 18.87 -18.61
N PHE A 77 15.55 18.87 -17.47
CA PHE A 77 16.17 17.67 -16.89
C PHE A 77 15.27 16.95 -15.87
N LEU A 78 14.09 17.50 -15.60
CA LEU A 78 13.21 17.09 -14.51
C LEU A 78 11.88 16.55 -15.02
N HIS A 79 11.28 15.65 -14.24
CA HIS A 79 9.90 15.24 -14.49
C HIS A 79 8.91 16.38 -14.22
N GLN A 80 8.34 16.97 -15.26
CA GLN A 80 7.40 18.10 -15.12
C GLN A 80 6.03 17.72 -14.56
N GLY A 81 5.67 16.43 -14.62
CA GLY A 81 4.39 15.93 -14.12
C GLY A 81 4.37 15.75 -12.60
N GLY A 82 3.32 16.23 -11.94
CA GLY A 82 3.10 15.99 -10.50
C GLY A 82 2.70 14.55 -10.19
N CYS A 83 3.16 14.05 -9.05
CA CYS A 83 2.93 12.66 -8.62
C CYS A 83 1.49 12.37 -8.24
N TYR A 84 0.74 13.34 -7.73
CA TYR A 84 -0.63 13.11 -7.25
C TYR A 84 -1.54 12.48 -8.31
N LYS A 85 -1.50 12.99 -9.55
CA LYS A 85 -2.36 12.47 -10.64
C LYS A 85 -2.00 11.02 -11.01
N LYS A 86 -0.70 10.72 -11.14
CA LYS A 86 -0.22 9.39 -11.50
C LYS A 86 -0.48 8.38 -10.38
N LEU A 87 -0.17 8.76 -9.13
CA LEU A 87 -0.43 7.96 -7.95
C LEU A 87 -1.92 7.68 -7.78
N HIS A 88 -2.78 8.69 -7.92
CA HIS A 88 -4.22 8.53 -7.81
C HIS A 88 -4.76 7.54 -8.86
N MET A 89 -4.35 7.67 -10.12
CA MET A 89 -4.76 6.72 -11.17
C MET A 89 -4.26 5.29 -10.87
N TRP A 90 -3.03 5.16 -10.39
CA TRP A 90 -2.46 3.86 -10.06
C TRP A 90 -3.17 3.19 -8.88
N ILE A 91 -3.43 3.95 -7.80
CA ILE A 91 -4.17 3.47 -6.63
C ILE A 91 -5.56 3.04 -7.06
N MET A 92 -6.32 3.88 -7.77
CA MET A 92 -7.69 3.54 -8.18
C MET A 92 -7.74 2.27 -9.05
N LYS A 93 -6.77 2.08 -9.95
CA LYS A 93 -6.70 0.89 -10.81
C LYS A 93 -6.41 -0.39 -10.01
N ARG A 94 -5.59 -0.33 -8.97
CA ARG A 94 -5.24 -1.49 -8.14
C ARG A 94 -6.22 -1.74 -7.00
N LEU A 95 -6.80 -0.68 -6.43
CA LEU A 95 -7.77 -0.75 -5.34
C LEU A 95 -9.01 -1.54 -5.74
N TYR A 96 -9.43 -1.44 -7.01
CA TYR A 96 -10.54 -2.24 -7.53
C TYR A 96 -10.32 -3.75 -7.34
N ILE A 97 -9.11 -4.23 -7.64
CA ILE A 97 -8.76 -5.66 -7.49
C ILE A 97 -8.79 -6.05 -6.01
N VAL A 98 -8.20 -5.24 -5.14
CA VAL A 98 -8.22 -5.45 -3.69
C VAL A 98 -9.66 -5.46 -3.15
N GLY A 99 -10.51 -4.56 -3.65
CA GLY A 99 -11.92 -4.48 -3.27
C GLY A 99 -12.71 -5.75 -3.58
N ILE A 100 -12.51 -6.35 -4.77
CA ILE A 100 -13.14 -7.64 -5.13
C ILE A 100 -12.69 -8.74 -4.18
N ILE A 101 -11.38 -8.79 -3.90
CA ILE A 101 -10.78 -9.78 -3.00
C ILE A 101 -11.41 -9.67 -1.60
N CYS A 102 -11.43 -8.46 -1.00
CA CYS A 102 -12.05 -8.22 0.30
C CYS A 102 -13.55 -8.56 0.32
N MET A 103 -14.29 -8.22 -0.73
CA MET A 103 -15.71 -8.53 -0.85
C MET A 103 -15.95 -10.05 -0.85
N SER A 104 -15.14 -10.80 -1.62
CA SER A 104 -15.25 -12.26 -1.65
C SER A 104 -15.02 -12.90 -0.29
N PHE A 105 -14.06 -12.40 0.50
CA PHE A 105 -13.80 -12.88 1.86
C PHE A 105 -14.95 -12.58 2.81
N ALA A 106 -15.55 -11.39 2.73
CA ALA A 106 -16.71 -11.05 3.54
C ALA A 106 -17.89 -12.00 3.28
N PHE A 107 -18.13 -12.38 2.01
CA PHE A 107 -19.18 -13.35 1.66
C PHE A 107 -18.90 -14.74 2.23
N VAL A 108 -17.69 -15.29 2.04
CA VAL A 108 -17.33 -16.62 2.56
C VAL A 108 -17.47 -16.66 4.08
N GLN A 109 -16.99 -15.61 4.76
CA GLN A 109 -17.12 -15.50 6.22
C GLN A 109 -18.58 -15.50 6.67
N LEU A 110 -19.45 -14.76 5.97
CA LEU A 110 -20.87 -14.68 6.29
C LEU A 110 -21.57 -16.04 6.12
N PHE A 111 -21.31 -16.76 5.03
CA PHE A 111 -21.86 -18.10 4.83
C PHE A 111 -21.36 -19.10 5.88
N GLY A 112 -20.08 -19.04 6.25
CA GLY A 112 -19.51 -19.84 7.32
C GLY A 112 -20.26 -19.64 8.64
N LEU A 113 -20.49 -18.39 9.05
CA LEU A 113 -21.23 -18.05 10.27
C LEU A 113 -22.68 -18.54 10.22
N ILE A 114 -23.39 -18.34 9.11
CA ILE A 114 -24.78 -18.80 8.96
C ILE A 114 -24.84 -20.33 9.07
N SER A 115 -23.94 -21.05 8.40
CA SER A 115 -23.93 -22.52 8.42
C SER A 115 -23.64 -23.07 9.82
N ALA A 116 -22.71 -22.47 10.56
CA ALA A 116 -22.41 -22.84 11.93
C ALA A 116 -23.61 -22.64 12.86
N MET A 117 -24.31 -21.51 12.72
CA MET A 117 -25.52 -21.23 13.51
C MET A 117 -26.63 -22.25 13.23
N VAL A 118 -26.87 -22.58 11.96
CA VAL A 118 -27.88 -23.58 11.58
C VAL A 118 -27.51 -24.97 12.11
N LEU A 119 -26.24 -25.37 12.03
CA LEU A 119 -25.77 -26.65 12.56
C LEU A 119 -25.94 -26.74 14.08
N LEU A 120 -25.58 -25.69 14.82
CA LEU A 120 -25.77 -25.64 16.27
C LEU A 120 -27.26 -25.68 16.66
N CYS A 121 -28.11 -24.93 15.94
CA CYS A 121 -29.56 -24.95 16.19
C CYS A 121 -30.18 -26.31 15.85
N THR A 122 -29.80 -26.95 14.76
CA THR A 122 -30.34 -28.27 14.36
C THR A 122 -29.80 -29.42 15.21
N ALA A 123 -28.56 -29.33 15.68
CA ALA A 123 -27.96 -30.29 16.60
C ALA A 123 -28.54 -30.21 18.03
N SER A 124 -29.26 -29.13 18.36
CA SER A 124 -29.90 -28.94 19.67
C SER A 124 -31.24 -29.70 19.84
N VAL A 125 -31.31 -30.95 19.37
CA VAL A 125 -32.38 -31.92 19.72
C VAL A 125 -32.07 -32.51 21.12
N PRO A 126 -33.04 -32.58 22.06
CA PRO A 126 -32.73 -32.82 23.46
C PRO A 126 -32.46 -34.31 23.73
N THR A 127 -31.21 -34.66 23.99
CA THR A 127 -30.89 -35.70 24.99
C THR A 127 -29.75 -35.21 25.87
N SER A 128 -30.18 -34.62 27.00
CA SER A 128 -29.44 -34.42 28.24
C SER A 128 -28.40 -33.29 28.33
N ARG A 129 -28.75 -32.35 29.22
CA ARG A 129 -27.90 -31.38 29.92
C ARG A 129 -26.67 -32.01 30.63
N ARG A 130 -25.71 -32.57 29.91
CA ARG A 130 -24.37 -32.91 30.42
C ARG A 130 -23.19 -32.38 29.59
N LEU A 131 -23.44 -31.71 28.45
CA LEU A 131 -22.39 -31.15 27.58
C LEU A 131 -22.32 -29.61 27.61
N LEU A 132 -22.79 -28.95 28.67
CA LEU A 132 -22.63 -27.49 28.84
C LEU A 132 -21.30 -27.09 29.52
N GLN A 133 -20.41 -28.03 29.83
CA GLN A 133 -19.08 -27.73 30.37
C GLN A 133 -17.95 -27.91 29.35
N GLU A 134 -18.17 -28.66 28.27
CA GLU A 134 -17.24 -28.68 27.14
C GLU A 134 -17.98 -28.03 25.96
N ALA A 135 -18.05 -26.69 25.97
CA ALA A 135 -18.15 -26.00 24.68
C ALA A 135 -17.07 -26.67 23.82
N PRO A 136 -17.37 -27.20 22.61
CA PRO A 136 -16.28 -27.50 21.71
C PRO A 136 -15.47 -26.22 21.69
N HIS A 137 -14.23 -26.30 22.16
CA HIS A 137 -13.23 -25.34 21.80
C HIS A 137 -13.19 -25.50 20.28
N VAL A 138 -14.09 -24.79 19.59
CA VAL A 138 -13.87 -24.39 18.23
C VAL A 138 -12.60 -23.62 18.43
N ASP A 139 -11.46 -24.29 18.22
CA ASP A 139 -10.14 -23.74 18.32
C ASP A 139 -10.11 -22.70 17.21
N TYR A 140 -10.70 -21.55 17.52
CA TYR A 140 -10.87 -20.43 16.63
C TYR A 140 -9.48 -19.96 16.24
N GLU A 141 -8.46 -20.21 17.08
CA GLU A 141 -7.03 -20.13 16.80
C GLU A 141 -6.62 -21.06 15.65
N ALA A 142 -6.89 -22.37 15.72
CA ALA A 142 -6.53 -23.32 14.66
C ALA A 142 -7.36 -23.14 13.38
N ALA A 143 -8.64 -22.80 13.51
CA ALA A 143 -9.51 -22.44 12.41
C ALA A 143 -9.12 -21.08 11.81
N LEU A 144 -8.72 -20.08 12.61
CA LEU A 144 -8.11 -18.84 12.11
C LEU A 144 -6.82 -19.18 11.41
N HIS A 145 -5.93 -20.00 11.98
CA HIS A 145 -4.65 -20.33 11.36
C HIS A 145 -4.84 -21.05 10.04
N CYS A 146 -5.76 -22.02 9.97
CA CYS A 146 -6.08 -22.75 8.74
C CYS A 146 -6.79 -21.85 7.73
N TRP A 147 -7.70 -20.98 8.18
CA TRP A 147 -8.33 -19.95 7.36
C TRP A 147 -7.30 -18.93 6.87
N TYR A 148 -6.36 -18.48 7.70
CA TYR A 148 -5.30 -17.53 7.39
C TYR A 148 -4.31 -18.15 6.40
N HIS A 149 -3.96 -19.42 6.56
CA HIS A 149 -3.08 -20.14 5.62
C HIS A 149 -3.77 -20.38 4.28
N LEU A 150 -5.06 -20.76 4.29
CA LEU A 150 -5.87 -20.89 3.08
C LEU A 150 -6.13 -19.52 2.43
N HIS A 151 -6.24 -18.48 3.25
CA HIS A 151 -6.41 -17.09 2.85
C HIS A 151 -5.13 -16.54 2.23
N GLU A 152 -3.96 -16.80 2.80
CA GLU A 152 -2.66 -16.48 2.21
C GLU A 152 -2.42 -17.26 0.92
N LEU A 153 -2.81 -18.54 0.85
CA LEU A 153 -2.77 -19.33 -0.39
C LEU A 153 -3.71 -18.77 -1.46
N CYS A 154 -4.92 -18.33 -1.10
CA CYS A 154 -5.88 -17.69 -2.00
C CYS A 154 -5.43 -16.29 -2.44
N ILE A 155 -4.95 -15.47 -1.52
CA ILE A 155 -4.36 -14.16 -1.80
C ILE A 155 -3.17 -14.36 -2.71
N CYS A 156 -2.24 -15.28 -2.41
CA CYS A 156 -1.13 -15.61 -3.28
C CYS A 156 -1.64 -16.05 -4.65
N ALA A 157 -2.56 -17.01 -4.76
CA ALA A 157 -3.08 -17.45 -6.05
C ALA A 157 -3.77 -16.34 -6.88
N ALA A 158 -4.51 -15.44 -6.23
CA ALA A 158 -5.24 -14.35 -6.87
C ALA A 158 -4.36 -13.12 -7.17
N VAL A 159 -3.38 -12.82 -6.32
CA VAL A 159 -2.53 -11.63 -6.38
C VAL A 159 -1.23 -11.89 -7.14
N TRP A 160 -0.69 -13.12 -7.12
CA TRP A 160 0.56 -13.51 -7.81
C TRP A 160 0.59 -13.20 -9.30
N PRO A 161 -0.50 -13.39 -10.08
CA PRO A 161 -0.52 -13.00 -11.50
C PRO A 161 -0.45 -11.47 -11.70
N HIS A 162 -0.92 -10.68 -10.73
CA HIS A 162 -0.99 -9.22 -10.81
C HIS A 162 0.20 -8.49 -10.16
N LEU A 163 0.88 -9.13 -9.20
CA LEU A 163 2.08 -8.58 -8.55
C LEU A 163 3.38 -8.85 -9.32
N ARG A 164 3.40 -9.84 -10.23
CA ARG A 164 4.56 -10.21 -11.08
C ARG A 164 5.13 -9.04 -11.88
N ASN A 165 4.35 -8.00 -12.16
CA ASN A 165 4.78 -6.82 -12.92
C ASN A 165 5.34 -5.67 -12.04
N GLY A 166 5.55 -5.88 -10.73
CA GLY A 166 5.81 -4.77 -9.82
C GLY A 166 6.86 -4.97 -8.73
N LEU A 167 6.86 -6.09 -8.01
CA LEU A 167 7.79 -6.35 -6.91
C LEU A 167 7.92 -7.85 -6.70
N ALA A 168 9.16 -8.35 -6.70
CA ALA A 168 9.49 -9.70 -6.28
C ALA A 168 9.33 -9.80 -4.75
N MET A 169 8.16 -10.23 -4.28
CA MET A 169 8.00 -10.71 -2.91
C MET A 169 8.27 -12.21 -2.90
N HIS A 170 9.32 -12.60 -2.19
CA HIS A 170 9.62 -13.98 -1.85
C HIS A 170 8.59 -14.40 -0.79
N CYS A 171 7.58 -15.17 -1.19
CA CYS A 171 6.81 -15.98 -0.24
C CYS A 171 7.67 -17.19 0.09
N GLN A 172 8.10 -17.28 1.34
CA GLN A 172 8.77 -18.45 1.92
C GLN A 172 7.82 -19.12 2.91
#